data_AF-A0AAN4U320-F1
#
_entry.id   AF-A0AAN4U320-F1
#
_cell.length_a   1.000
_cell.length_b   1.000
_cell.length_c   1.000
_cell.angle_alpha   90.00
_cell.angle_beta   90.00
_cell.angle_gamma   90.00
#
_symmetry.space_group_name_H-M   'P 1'
#
loop_
_entity.id
_entity.type
_entity.pdbx_description
1 polymer ?
#
loop_
_entity_poly.entity_id
_entity_poly.type
_entity_poly.pdbx_seq_one_letter_code
_entity_poly.pdbx_strand_id
1 'polypeptide(L)'
;MASDGREAFYHGTDTEGRPIRRPMSPHLDIYRFRLSMALSIGNRISGVASSLGAGLAVAWLAALAQGPRAFARAQRVATHPLGRLVFLGWGVATLYHFVASIRHLIWDSGARFEKKEIDEDGRRSVFATAGLSVALVTAFVALSRLRSKGTKA
;
A
#
# COMPACT_ATOMS: atom_id res chain seq x y z
N MET A 1 5.13 -1.96 -41.27
CA MET A 1 6.12 -1.41 -40.33
C MET A 1 5.55 -1.57 -38.93
N ALA A 2 6.26 -2.23 -38.01
CA ALA A 2 5.81 -2.33 -36.62
C ALA A 2 5.69 -0.92 -36.03
N SER A 3 4.54 -0.59 -35.48
CA SER A 3 4.25 0.74 -34.92
C SER A 3 4.91 0.96 -33.55
N ASP A 4 5.43 -0.10 -32.93
CA ASP A 4 6.12 -0.08 -31.64
C ASP A 4 7.53 -0.69 -31.79
N GLY A 5 8.56 0.07 -31.42
CA GLY A 5 9.96 -0.39 -31.46
C GLY A 5 10.24 -1.61 -30.58
N ARG A 6 9.36 -1.93 -29.62
CA ARG A 6 9.45 -3.14 -28.79
C ARG A 6 9.15 -4.41 -29.58
N GLU A 7 8.29 -4.33 -30.60
CA GLU A 7 7.96 -5.48 -31.43
C GLU A 7 9.14 -5.94 -32.29
N ALA A 8 10.07 -5.03 -32.61
CA ALA A 8 11.28 -5.36 -33.36
C ALA A 8 12.11 -6.48 -32.71
N PHE A 9 12.09 -6.61 -31.38
CA PHE A 9 12.81 -7.68 -30.66
C PHE A 9 12.08 -9.03 -30.69
N TYR A 10 10.77 -9.02 -30.93
CA TYR A 10 9.96 -10.22 -31.03
C TYR A 10 9.92 -10.78 -32.46
N HIS A 11 10.31 -10.00 -33.47
CA HIS A 11 10.46 -10.51 -34.82
C HIS A 11 11.87 -11.06 -35.02
N GLY A 12 11.97 -12.35 -35.34
CA GLY A 12 13.22 -13.00 -35.70
C GLY A 12 13.04 -13.92 -36.89
N THR A 13 14.10 -14.62 -37.26
CA THR A 13 14.07 -15.71 -38.24
C THR A 13 14.34 -17.04 -37.55
N ASP A 14 13.70 -18.11 -38.02
CA ASP A 14 14.05 -19.48 -37.63
C ASP A 14 15.31 -19.96 -38.40
N THR A 15 15.72 -21.21 -38.17
CA THR A 15 16.87 -21.84 -38.83
C THR A 15 16.72 -21.99 -40.35
N GLU A 16 15.49 -21.90 -40.87
CA GLU A 16 15.15 -21.95 -42.30
C GLU A 16 15.00 -20.54 -42.90
N GLY A 17 15.20 -19.48 -42.12
CA GLY A 17 15.06 -18.09 -42.55
C GLY A 17 13.61 -17.58 -42.58
N ARG A 18 12.63 -18.35 -42.06
CA ARG A 18 11.23 -17.92 -42.00
C ARG A 18 11.02 -16.92 -40.87
N PRO A 19 10.20 -15.87 -41.08
CA PRO A 19 9.89 -14.92 -40.03
C PRO A 19 9.05 -15.58 -38.93
N ILE A 20 9.52 -15.50 -37.68
CA ILE A 20 8.84 -16.02 -36.50
C ILE A 20 8.66 -14.93 -35.45
N ARG A 21 7.62 -15.07 -34.62
CA ARG A 21 7.47 -14.28 -33.40
C ARG A 21 8.11 -15.04 -32.23
N ARG A 22 9.20 -14.50 -31.70
CA ARG A 22 9.89 -15.07 -30.53
C ARG A 22 8.96 -15.05 -29.32
N PRO A 23 8.86 -16.14 -28.55
CA PRO A 23 8.08 -16.15 -27.33
C PRO A 23 8.75 -15.29 -26.24
N MET A 24 7.95 -14.71 -25.36
CA MET A 24 8.45 -14.05 -24.15
C MET A 24 8.99 -15.10 -23.19
N SER A 25 10.18 -14.89 -22.62
CA SER A 25 10.70 -15.78 -21.59
C SER A 25 9.82 -15.78 -20.34
N PRO A 26 9.68 -16.92 -19.65
CA PRO A 26 8.98 -16.96 -18.36
C PRO A 26 9.67 -16.03 -17.36
N HIS A 27 8.90 -15.34 -16.52
CA HIS A 27 9.40 -14.32 -15.60
C HIS A 27 8.77 -14.45 -14.22
N LEU A 28 7.56 -13.91 -14.00
CA LEU A 28 6.93 -13.90 -12.66
C LEU A 28 6.69 -15.32 -12.11
N ASP A 29 6.31 -16.25 -12.99
CA ASP A 29 5.90 -17.60 -12.57
C ASP A 29 7.09 -18.48 -12.13
N ILE A 30 8.30 -18.15 -12.57
CA ILE A 30 9.50 -18.95 -12.28
C ILE A 30 10.45 -18.27 -11.28
N TYR A 31 10.25 -16.98 -10.99
CA TYR A 31 11.18 -16.23 -10.17
C TYR A 31 10.95 -16.47 -8.67
N ARG A 32 12.03 -16.73 -7.91
CA ARG A 32 11.92 -16.98 -6.48
C ARG A 32 11.48 -15.71 -5.73
N PHE A 33 10.30 -15.75 -5.13
CA PHE A 33 9.77 -14.63 -4.37
C PHE A 33 10.64 -14.32 -3.14
N ARG A 34 10.90 -13.03 -2.89
CA ARG A 34 11.76 -12.51 -1.81
C ARG A 34 11.00 -11.47 -1.03
N LEU A 35 11.34 -11.32 0.26
CA LEU A 35 10.73 -10.35 1.14
C LEU A 35 10.85 -8.91 0.59
N SER A 36 12.00 -8.53 0.04
CA SER A 36 12.20 -7.20 -0.55
C SER A 36 11.22 -6.91 -1.70
N MET A 37 10.90 -7.90 -2.54
CA MET A 37 9.90 -7.77 -3.61
C MET A 37 8.49 -7.63 -3.03
N ALA A 38 8.13 -8.46 -2.05
CA ALA A 38 6.85 -8.35 -1.35
C ALA A 38 6.66 -6.96 -0.76
N LEU A 39 7.70 -6.43 -0.10
CA LEU A 39 7.66 -5.12 0.53
C LEU A 39 7.59 -3.97 -0.50
N SER A 40 8.23 -4.12 -1.66
CA SER A 40 8.13 -3.14 -2.75
C SER A 40 6.72 -3.11 -3.35
N ILE A 41 6.13 -4.27 -3.63
CA ILE A 41 4.74 -4.38 -4.12
C ILE A 41 3.78 -3.82 -3.08
N GLY A 42 3.96 -4.22 -1.82
CA GLY A 42 3.20 -3.69 -0.69
C GLY A 42 3.25 -2.16 -0.62
N ASN A 43 4.42 -1.54 -0.87
CA ASN A 43 4.56 -0.08 -0.81
C ASN A 43 3.76 0.63 -1.90
N ARG A 44 3.68 0.04 -3.10
CA ARG A 44 2.85 0.57 -4.19
C ARG A 44 1.37 0.46 -3.86
N ILE A 45 0.93 -0.71 -3.40
CA ILE A 45 -0.47 -0.96 -3.04
C ILE A 45 -0.89 -0.04 -1.88
N SER A 46 -0.07 0.07 -0.84
CA SER A 46 -0.35 0.93 0.30
C SER A 46 -0.36 2.41 -0.06
N GLY A 47 0.48 2.84 -1.01
CA GLY A 47 0.45 4.20 -1.55
C GLY A 47 -0.89 4.51 -2.21
N VAL A 48 -1.36 3.64 -3.11
CA VAL A 48 -2.69 3.79 -3.75
C VAL A 48 -3.81 3.81 -2.71
N ALA A 49 -3.79 2.87 -1.76
CA ALA A 49 -4.78 2.83 -0.67
C ALA A 49 -4.75 4.11 0.18
N SER A 50 -3.55 4.66 0.45
CA SER A 50 -3.38 5.90 1.20
C SER A 50 -3.96 7.10 0.46
N SER A 51 -3.72 7.22 -0.85
CA SER A 51 -4.27 8.29 -1.70
C SER A 51 -5.80 8.23 -1.76
N LEU A 52 -6.37 7.03 -1.96
CA LEU A 52 -7.83 6.85 -1.98
C LEU A 52 -8.46 7.21 -0.63
N GLY A 53 -7.87 6.74 0.47
CA GLY A 53 -8.37 7.07 1.81
C GLY A 53 -8.21 8.54 2.16
N ALA A 54 -7.18 9.23 1.67
CA ALA A 54 -7.08 10.69 1.79
C ALA A 54 -8.25 11.40 1.10
N GLY A 55 -8.67 10.93 -0.08
CA GLY A 55 -9.87 11.41 -0.75
C GLY A 55 -11.15 11.20 0.08
N LEU A 56 -11.29 10.04 0.74
CA LEU A 56 -12.40 9.78 1.68
C LEU A 56 -12.37 10.73 2.88
N ALA A 57 -11.20 11.00 3.45
CA ALA A 57 -11.03 11.95 4.55
C ALA A 57 -11.42 13.38 4.13
N VAL A 58 -11.02 13.80 2.94
CA VAL A 58 -11.44 15.09 2.36
C VAL A 58 -12.96 15.14 2.18
N ALA A 59 -13.58 14.09 1.65
CA ALA A 59 -15.04 14.03 1.50
C ALA A 59 -15.76 14.09 2.86
N TRP A 60 -15.20 13.46 3.90
CA TRP A 60 -15.72 13.52 5.26
C TRP A 60 -15.62 14.94 5.84
N LEU A 61 -14.48 15.63 5.67
CA LEU A 61 -14.28 17.02 6.08
C LEU A 61 -15.19 17.98 5.30
N ALA A 62 -15.39 17.75 4.01
CA ALA A 62 -16.32 18.53 3.19
C ALA A 62 -17.78 18.36 3.68
N ALA A 63 -18.17 17.16 4.12
CA ALA A 63 -19.48 16.94 4.71
C ALA A 63 -19.64 17.65 6.06
N LEU A 64 -18.57 17.76 6.85
CA LEU A 64 -18.53 18.55 8.08
C LEU A 64 -18.78 20.04 7.80
N ALA A 65 -18.14 20.60 6.77
CA ALA A 65 -18.30 22.00 6.38
C ALA A 65 -19.70 22.34 5.81
N GLN A 66 -20.38 21.38 5.18
CA GLN A 66 -21.73 21.55 4.62
C GLN A 66 -22.86 21.60 5.68
N GLY A 67 -22.54 21.37 6.95
CA GLY A 67 -23.46 21.49 8.06
C GLY A 67 -24.08 20.17 8.54
N PRO A 68 -24.95 20.23 9.57
CA PRO A 68 -25.25 19.08 10.43
C PRO A 68 -25.90 17.90 9.70
N ARG A 69 -26.78 18.16 8.73
CA ARG A 69 -27.47 17.10 7.97
C ARG A 69 -26.50 16.30 7.08
N ALA A 70 -25.59 16.98 6.41
CA ALA A 70 -24.59 16.33 5.56
C ALA A 70 -23.58 15.54 6.41
N PHE A 71 -23.09 16.15 7.49
CA PHE A 71 -22.17 15.50 8.41
C PHE A 71 -22.79 14.27 9.08
N ALA A 72 -24.07 14.32 9.49
CA ALA A 72 -24.75 13.16 10.06
C ALA A 72 -24.80 11.96 9.10
N ARG A 73 -24.93 12.19 7.78
CA ARG A 73 -24.84 11.12 6.76
C ARG A 73 -23.44 10.53 6.70
N ALA A 74 -22.41 11.38 6.59
CA ALA A 74 -21.03 10.94 6.56
C ALA A 74 -20.65 10.17 7.85
N GLN A 75 -21.14 10.63 9.00
CA GLN A 75 -20.90 9.97 10.28
C GLN A 75 -21.56 8.59 10.35
N ARG A 76 -22.76 8.41 9.80
CA ARG A 76 -23.39 7.07 9.72
C ARG A 76 -22.54 6.09 8.91
N VAL A 77 -21.98 6.53 7.79
CA VAL A 77 -21.08 5.70 6.97
C VAL A 77 -19.79 5.40 7.73
N ALA A 78 -19.12 6.42 8.27
CA ALA A 78 -17.85 6.27 8.98
C ALA A 78 -17.96 5.42 10.26
N THR A 79 -19.11 5.46 10.93
CA THR A 79 -19.35 4.69 12.17
C THR A 79 -19.97 3.32 11.93
N HIS A 80 -20.38 2.99 10.70
CA HIS A 80 -20.78 1.64 10.31
C HIS A 80 -19.61 0.65 10.51
N PRO A 81 -19.83 -0.62 10.90
CA PRO A 81 -18.75 -1.59 11.08
C PRO A 81 -17.79 -1.69 9.89
N LEU A 82 -18.34 -1.72 8.67
CA LEU A 82 -17.53 -1.70 7.44
C LEU A 82 -16.77 -0.39 7.26
N GLY A 83 -17.38 0.76 7.58
CA GLY A 83 -16.70 2.06 7.53
C GLY A 83 -15.51 2.11 8.49
N ARG A 84 -15.70 1.64 9.73
CA ARG A 84 -14.61 1.53 10.72
C ARG A 84 -13.49 0.61 10.23
N LEU A 85 -13.83 -0.52 9.63
CA LEU A 85 -12.85 -1.44 9.05
C LEU A 85 -12.05 -0.77 7.92
N VAL A 86 -12.71 -0.03 7.04
CA VAL A 86 -12.06 0.74 5.96
C VAL A 86 -11.13 1.80 6.53
N PHE A 87 -11.57 2.60 7.50
CA PHE A 87 -10.72 3.63 8.13
C PHE A 87 -9.55 3.03 8.90
N LEU A 88 -9.75 1.91 9.60
CA LEU A 88 -8.67 1.20 10.29
C LEU A 88 -7.66 0.62 9.30
N GLY A 89 -8.15 -0.03 8.24
CA GLY A 89 -7.32 -0.56 7.16
C GLY A 89 -6.55 0.53 6.44
N TRP A 90 -7.16 1.69 6.20
CA TRP A 90 -6.49 2.87 5.65
C TRP A 90 -5.39 3.39 6.58
N GLY A 91 -5.64 3.43 7.89
CA GLY A 91 -4.62 3.79 8.88
C GLY A 91 -3.43 2.83 8.86
N VAL A 92 -3.67 1.52 8.84
CA VAL A 92 -2.61 0.50 8.75
C VAL A 92 -1.85 0.61 7.42
N ALA A 93 -2.53 0.78 6.30
CA ALA A 93 -1.89 0.97 4.99
C ALA A 93 -1.02 2.24 4.97
N THR A 94 -1.49 3.33 5.57
CA THR A 94 -0.75 4.59 5.69
C THR A 94 0.50 4.41 6.55
N LEU A 95 0.41 3.71 7.68
CA LEU A 95 1.56 3.40 8.54
C LEU A 95 2.59 2.53 7.81
N TYR A 96 2.14 1.49 7.11
CA TYR A 96 3.02 0.66 6.28
C TYR A 96 3.73 1.51 5.22
N HIS A 97 2.99 2.34 4.48
CA HIS A 97 3.54 3.20 3.44
C HIS A 97 4.55 4.19 4.00
N PHE A 98 4.26 4.78 5.16
CA PHE A 98 5.16 5.70 5.85
C PHE A 98 6.48 5.02 6.25
N VAL A 99 6.44 3.85 6.88
CA VAL A 99 7.65 3.10 7.27
C VAL A 99 8.45 2.68 6.04
N ALA A 100 7.78 2.22 4.98
CA ALA A 100 8.44 1.88 3.73
C ALA A 100 9.07 3.11 3.06
N SER A 101 8.42 4.27 3.10
CA SER A 101 8.96 5.53 2.59
C SER A 101 10.19 5.99 3.36
N ILE A 102 10.25 5.85 4.70
CA ILE A 102 11.48 6.13 5.46
C ILE A 102 12.62 5.25 4.95
N ARG A 103 12.38 3.95 4.76
CA ARG A 103 13.39 3.04 4.22
C ARG A 103 13.84 3.46 2.81
N HIS A 104 12.91 3.87 1.95
CA HIS A 104 13.24 4.37 0.62
C HIS A 104 14.07 5.66 0.67
N LEU A 105 13.73 6.63 1.53
CA LEU A 105 14.52 7.84 1.72
C LEU A 105 15.96 7.56 2.19
N ILE A 106 16.15 6.56 3.05
CA ILE A 106 17.49 6.10 3.44
C ILE A 106 18.25 5.57 2.22
N TRP A 107 17.63 4.75 1.38
CA TRP A 107 18.28 4.25 0.16
C TRP A 107 18.54 5.36 -0.86
N ASP A 108 17.61 6.31 -1.02
CA ASP A 108 17.75 7.45 -1.93
C ASP A 108 18.90 8.38 -1.52
N SER A 109 19.27 8.39 -0.24
CA SER A 109 20.46 9.11 0.26
C SER A 109 21.80 8.50 -0.20
N GLY A 110 21.80 7.37 -0.90
CA GLY A 110 23.02 6.66 -1.29
C GLY A 110 23.45 5.56 -0.30
N ALA A 111 22.69 5.30 0.76
CA ALA A 111 23.07 4.39 1.83
C ALA A 111 22.42 3.00 1.73
N ARG A 112 23.08 2.00 2.31
CA ARG A 112 22.52 0.67 2.62
C ARG A 112 22.15 -0.22 1.41
N PHE A 113 22.98 -0.21 0.38
CA PHE A 113 22.76 -1.00 -0.85
C PHE A 113 23.31 -2.44 -0.79
N GLU A 114 23.98 -2.84 0.29
CA GLU A 114 24.39 -4.23 0.40
C GLU A 114 23.18 -5.14 0.61
N LYS A 115 23.23 -6.33 0.01
CA LYS A 115 22.13 -7.30 0.09
C LYS A 115 21.75 -7.64 1.54
N LYS A 116 22.74 -7.76 2.43
CA LYS A 116 22.51 -8.02 3.86
C LYS A 116 21.74 -6.88 4.52
N GLU A 117 22.10 -5.64 4.20
CA GLU A 117 21.45 -4.45 4.73
C GLU A 117 20.00 -4.32 4.22
N ILE A 118 19.77 -4.57 2.93
CA ILE A 118 18.43 -4.58 2.34
C ILE A 118 17.53 -5.63 3.02
N ASP A 119 18.06 -6.84 3.28
CA ASP A 119 17.33 -7.89 3.96
C ASP A 119 17.04 -7.52 5.44
N GLU A 120 17.99 -6.89 6.13
CA GLU A 120 17.80 -6.36 7.49
C GLU A 120 16.75 -5.25 7.54
N ASP A 121 16.82 -4.29 6.63
CA ASP A 121 15.88 -3.18 6.51
C ASP A 121 14.47 -3.70 6.22
N GLY A 122 14.36 -4.73 5.36
CA GLY A 122 13.11 -5.43 5.13
C GLY A 122 12.48 -5.97 6.42
N ARG A 123 13.24 -6.70 7.24
CA ARG A 123 12.74 -7.22 8.52
C ARG A 123 12.39 -6.10 9.50
N ARG A 124 13.24 -5.07 9.62
CA ARG A 124 13.01 -3.91 10.50
C ARG A 124 11.71 -3.20 10.12
N SER A 125 11.46 -2.96 8.83
CA SER A 125 10.22 -2.35 8.36
C SER A 125 8.98 -3.18 8.69
N VAL A 126 9.07 -4.51 8.60
CA VAL A 126 7.97 -5.41 9.00
C VAL A 126 7.66 -5.26 10.48
N PHE A 127 8.67 -5.38 11.35
CA PHE A 127 8.45 -5.26 12.80
C PHE A 127 7.96 -3.86 13.21
N ALA A 128 8.53 -2.81 12.64
CA ALA A 128 8.09 -1.44 12.90
C ALA A 128 6.63 -1.23 12.49
N THR A 129 6.25 -1.69 11.29
CA THR A 129 4.87 -1.58 10.82
C THR A 129 3.91 -2.40 11.69
N ALA A 130 4.28 -3.63 12.04
CA ALA A 130 3.47 -4.48 12.90
C ALA A 130 3.25 -3.83 14.27
N GLY A 131 4.32 -3.33 14.90
CA GLY A 131 4.25 -2.63 16.18
C GLY A 131 3.36 -1.40 16.14
N LEU A 132 3.54 -0.53 15.13
CA LEU A 132 2.71 0.67 14.95
C LEU A 132 1.24 0.31 14.69
N SER A 133 0.99 -0.75 13.91
CA SER A 133 -0.37 -1.20 13.60
C SER A 133 -1.07 -1.76 14.84
N VAL A 134 -0.37 -2.55 15.66
CA VAL A 134 -0.91 -3.06 16.94
C VAL A 134 -1.19 -1.90 17.89
N ALA A 135 -0.29 -0.92 17.98
CA ALA A 135 -0.50 0.28 18.80
C ALA A 135 -1.74 1.06 18.34
N LEU A 136 -1.90 1.28 17.03
CA LEU A 136 -3.07 1.96 16.45
C LEU A 136 -4.37 1.22 16.78
N VAL A 137 -4.42 -0.10 16.56
CA VAL A 137 -5.60 -0.92 16.85
C VAL A 137 -5.93 -0.91 18.34
N THR A 138 -4.91 -1.04 19.19
CA THR A 138 -5.09 -1.04 20.65
C THR A 138 -5.63 0.31 21.14
N ALA A 139 -5.06 1.41 20.65
CA ALA A 139 -5.54 2.75 20.95
C ALA A 139 -6.99 2.94 20.50
N PHE A 140 -7.32 2.52 19.27
CA PHE A 140 -8.69 2.59 18.75
C PHE A 140 -9.67 1.80 19.63
N VAL A 141 -9.33 0.56 20.00
CA VAL A 141 -10.18 -0.26 20.89
C VAL A 141 -10.30 0.36 22.27
N ALA A 142 -9.20 0.82 22.88
CA ALA A 142 -9.22 1.46 24.19
C ALA A 142 -10.11 2.70 24.22
N LEU A 143 -9.94 3.60 23.24
CA LEU A 143 -10.76 4.81 23.10
C LEU A 143 -12.24 4.48 22.88
N SER A 144 -12.54 3.44 22.08
CA SER A 144 -13.92 3.01 21.84
C SER A 144 -14.60 2.51 23.13
N ARG A 145 -13.86 1.83 24.01
CA ARG A 145 -14.34 1.35 25.31
C ARG A 145 -14.53 2.51 26.31
N LEU A 146 -13.58 3.45 26.38
CA LEU A 146 -13.70 4.62 27.25
C LEU A 146 -14.94 5.44 26.89
N ARG A 147 -15.19 5.67 25.60
CA ARG A 147 -16.40 6.35 25.12
C ARG A 147 -17.67 5.63 25.52
N SER A 148 -17.70 4.30 25.43
CA SER A 148 -18.87 3.50 25.81
C SER A 148 -19.17 3.53 27.31
N LYS A 149 -18.15 3.73 28.16
CA LYS A 149 -18.36 3.87 29.61
C LYS A 149 -18.91 5.25 29.96
N GLY A 150 -18.37 6.32 29.37
CA GLY A 150 -18.83 7.70 29.63
C GLY A 150 -20.22 8.04 29.09
N THR A 151 -20.81 7.20 28.24
CA THR A 151 -22.22 7.35 27.78
C THR A 151 -23.23 6.60 28.67
N LYS A 152 -22.75 5.80 29.63
CA LYS A 152 -23.59 5.04 30.57
C LYS A 152 -23.60 5.64 31.99
N ALA A 153 -22.88 6.73 32.21
CA ALA A 153 -22.88 7.53 33.44
C ALA A 153 -23.66 8.82 33.16
#